data_AF-A0A920QPQ8-F1
#
_entry.id   AF-A0A920QPQ8-F1
#
_cell.length_a   1.000
_cell.length_b   1.000
_cell.length_c   1.000
_cell.angle_alpha   90.00
_cell.angle_beta   90.00
_cell.angle_gamma   90.00
#
_symmetry.space_group_name_H-M   'P 1'
#
loop_
_entity.id
_entity.type
_entity.pdbx_description
1 polymer ?
#
loop_
_entity_poly.entity_id
_entity_poly.type
_entity_poly.pdbx_seq_one_letter_code
_entity_poly.pdbx_strand_id
1 'polypeptide(L)' 'MVIDQYDNQDRLWRVSEAHFINYYEVPVLFSTLDVHMDLLSGRFPAHGLDNENEMYDFTHQSRQSDYTPAALRRRGRR' A
#
# COMPACT_ATOMS: atom_id res chain seq x y z
N MET A 1 -2.21 -4.08 12.53
CA MET A 1 -3.68 -4.20 12.35
C MET A 1 -3.94 -5.45 11.53
N VAL A 2 -5.07 -6.13 11.75
CA VAL A 2 -5.46 -7.31 10.98
C VAL A 2 -6.88 -7.09 10.45
N ILE A 3 -7.13 -7.49 9.20
CA ILE A 3 -8.41 -7.36 8.52
C ILE A 3 -8.79 -8.68 7.84
N ASP A 4 -10.03 -9.10 8.04
CA ASP A 4 -10.66 -10.23 7.36
C ASP A 4 -11.40 -9.75 6.11
N GLN A 5 -11.21 -10.44 4.98
CA GLN A 5 -11.84 -10.10 3.71
C GLN A 5 -12.71 -11.26 3.22
N TYR A 6 -13.98 -10.93 2.96
CA TYR A 6 -15.02 -11.87 2.55
C TYR A 6 -15.39 -11.68 1.08
N ASP A 7 -15.78 -12.79 0.42
CA ASP A 7 -16.24 -12.78 -0.97
C ASP A 7 -17.75 -12.47 -1.05
N ASN A 8 -18.32 -12.47 -2.25
CA ASN A 8 -19.74 -12.21 -2.46
C ASN A 8 -20.67 -13.34 -1.94
N GLN A 9 -20.12 -14.42 -1.41
CA GLN A 9 -20.82 -15.54 -0.78
C GLN A 9 -20.55 -15.58 0.74
N ASP A 10 -20.05 -14.48 1.31
CA ASP A 10 -19.69 -14.34 2.73
C ASP A 10 -18.64 -15.34 3.22
N ARG A 11 -17.77 -15.83 2.31
CA ARG A 11 -16.67 -16.71 2.67
C ARG A 11 -15.40 -15.91 2.86
N LEU A 12 -14.70 -16.19 3.96
CA LEU A 12 -13.37 -15.65 4.18
C LEU A 12 -12.45 -16.17 3.09
N TRP A 13 -11.89 -15.26 2.28
CA TRP A 13 -11.00 -15.62 1.17
C TRP A 13 -9.61 -15.00 1.31
N ARG A 14 -9.45 -13.97 2.14
CA ARG A 14 -8.17 -13.35 2.43
C ARG A 14 -8.10 -12.74 3.83
N VAL A 15 -6.93 -12.78 4.44
CA VAL A 15 -6.59 -12.05 5.67
C VAL A 15 -5.44 -11.11 5.36
N SER A 16 -5.52 -9.86 5.82
CA SER A 16 -4.50 -8.86 5.59
C SER A 16 -3.93 -8.36 6.91
N GLU A 17 -2.61 -8.31 7.02
CA GLU A 17 -1.90 -7.81 8.19
C GLU A 17 -1.06 -6.60 7.81
N ALA A 18 -1.17 -5.53 8.60
CA ALA A 18 -0.40 -4.31 8.44
C ALA A 18 0.46 -4.05 9.68
N HIS A 19 1.77 -3.92 9.47
CA HIS A 19 2.77 -3.69 10.50
C HIS A 19 3.14 -2.21 10.53
N PHE A 20 2.70 -1.51 11.57
CA PHE A 20 2.80 -0.06 11.65
C PHE A 20 4.05 0.42 12.37
N ILE A 21 4.51 1.59 11.95
CA ILE A 21 5.46 2.44 12.67
C ILE A 21 4.88 3.85 12.80
N ASN A 22 5.33 4.58 13.81
CA ASN A 22 5.00 5.99 14.00
C ASN A 22 6.19 6.84 13.54
N TYR A 23 5.95 7.74 12.59
CA TYR A 23 6.89 8.79 12.23
C TYR A 23 6.66 9.98 13.15
N TYR A 24 7.51 10.12 14.17
CA TYR A 24 7.36 11.20 15.16
C TYR A 24 7.73 12.59 14.60
N GLU A 25 8.63 12.64 13.63
CA GLU A 25 9.07 13.89 12.99
C GLU A 25 8.00 14.47 12.05
N VAL A 26 7.27 13.58 11.37
CA VAL A 26 6.14 13.92 10.50
C VAL A 26 4.95 13.16 11.06
N PRO A 27 4.21 13.71 12.06
CA PRO A 27 3.33 13.00 13.01
C PRO A 27 2.25 12.16 12.32
N VAL A 28 2.65 10.99 11.83
CA VAL A 28 1.91 10.10 10.93
C VAL A 28 2.17 8.66 11.35
N LEU A 29 1.09 7.88 11.42
CA LEU A 29 1.13 6.44 11.55
C LEU A 29 1.11 5.82 10.15
N PHE A 30 2.07 4.94 9.83
CA PHE A 30 2.18 4.33 8.51
C PHE A 30 2.57 2.85 8.61
N SER A 31 2.16 2.03 7.63
CA SER A 31 2.60 0.64 7.55
C SER A 31 3.93 0.53 6.82
N THR A 32 4.86 -0.24 7.38
CA THR A 32 6.12 -0.61 6.70
C THR A 32 6.04 -1.96 6.03
N LEU A 33 5.13 -2.84 6.47
CA LEU A 33 4.97 -4.17 5.90
C LEU A 33 3.50 -4.55 5.91
N ASP A 34 2.96 -4.77 4.72
CA ASP A 34 1.62 -5.27 4.52
C ASP A 34 1.69 -6.66 3.90
N VAL A 35 1.11 -7.65 4.58
CA VAL A 35 1.08 -9.05 4.15
C VAL A 35 -0.37 -9.42 3.86
N HIS A 36 -0.63 -9.91 2.65
CA HIS A 36 -1.94 -10.40 2.27
C HIS A 36 -1.92 -11.91 2.10
N MET A 37 -2.74 -12.62 2.86
CA MET A 37 -2.82 -14.07 2.89
C MET A 37 -4.04 -14.54 2.10
N ASP A 38 -3.86 -14.98 0.86
CA ASP A 38 -4.93 -15.51 0.02
C ASP A 38 -5.22 -16.97 0.37
N LEU A 39 -6.34 -17.21 1.04
CA LEU A 39 -6.67 -18.51 1.63
C LEU A 39 -7.08 -19.56 0.58
N LEU A 40 -7.52 -19.13 -0.60
CA LEU A 40 -7.95 -20.02 -1.67
C LEU A 40 -6.76 -20.52 -2.50
N SER A 41 -5.84 -19.62 -2.83
CA SER A 41 -4.68 -19.94 -3.67
C SER A 41 -3.42 -20.26 -2.88
N GLY A 42 -3.39 -20.00 -1.57
CA GLY A 42 -2.22 -20.19 -0.71
C GLY A 42 -1.08 -19.21 -1.00
N ARG A 43 -1.38 -18.05 -1.61
CA ARG A 43 -0.39 -17.02 -1.95
C ARG A 43 -0.27 -15.98 -0.84
N PHE A 44 0.95 -15.48 -0.65
CA PHE A 44 1.28 -14.53 0.41
C PHE A 44 2.13 -13.36 -0.11
N PRO A 45 1.59 -12.45 -0.95
CA PRO A 45 2.32 -11.26 -1.32
C PRO A 45 2.58 -10.37 -0.09
N ALA A 46 3.83 -9.94 0.03
CA ALA A 46 4.30 -8.98 1.01
C ALA A 46 4.70 -7.68 0.30
N HIS A 47 4.24 -6.55 0.82
CA HIS A 47 4.49 -5.21 0.30
C HIS A 47 5.13 -4.33 1.37
N GLY A 48 5.90 -3.31 0.96
CA GLY A 48 6.56 -2.37 1.87
C GLY A 48 7.98 -2.76 2.28
N LEU A 49 8.53 -3.86 1.75
CA LEU A 49 9.95 -4.19 1.90
C LEU A 49 10.79 -3.17 1.12
N ASP A 50 11.21 -2.10 1.79
CA ASP A 50 11.86 -0.91 1.20
C ASP A 50 13.27 -0.66 1.76
N ASN A 51 13.87 -1.65 2.43
CA ASN A 51 15.20 -1.57 3.03
C ASN A 51 16.34 -1.24 2.04
N GLU A 52 16.10 -1.39 0.73
CA GLU A 52 17.04 -1.05 -0.34
C GLU A 52 16.63 0.22 -1.13
N ASN A 53 15.59 0.92 -0.69
CA ASN A 53 15.06 2.12 -1.35
C ASN A 53 15.32 3.39 -0.53
N GLU A 54 15.21 4.54 -1.19
CA GLU A 54 15.18 5.83 -0.50
C GLU A 54 13.91 5.96 0.36
N MET A 55 14.04 6.70 1.46
CA MET A 55 12.94 6.98 2.35
C MET A 55 11.84 7.81 1.68
N TYR A 56 10.58 7.63 2.11
CA TYR A 56 9.45 8.44 1.63
C TYR A 56 9.71 9.95 1.76
N ASP A 57 9.44 10.69 0.68
CA ASP A 57 9.42 12.16 0.71
C ASP A 57 8.06 12.67 1.20
N PHE A 58 7.98 12.94 2.50
CA PHE A 58 6.78 13.52 3.12
C PHE A 58 6.53 14.99 2.79
N THR A 59 7.44 15.66 2.06
CA THR A 59 7.31 17.06 1.68
C THR A 59 6.69 17.25 0.29
N HIS A 60 6.51 16.16 -0.46
CA HIS A 60 5.97 16.18 -1.81
C HIS A 60 4.58 16.84 -1.88
N GLN A 61 4.43 17.82 -2.77
CA GLN A 61 3.16 18.47 -3.05
C GLN A 61 2.68 18.13 -4.45
N SER A 62 1.50 17.53 -4.54
CA SER A 62 0.83 17.24 -5.82
C SER A 62 -0.30 18.23 -6.10
N ARG A 63 -0.63 18.39 -7.38
CA ARG A 63 -1.79 19.16 -7.84
C ARG A 63 -2.85 18.21 -8.36
N GLN A 64 -4.11 18.61 -8.32
CA GLN A 64 -5.21 17.79 -8.87
C GLN A 64 -4.98 17.42 -10.34
N SER A 65 -4.36 18.31 -11.13
CA SER A 65 -4.00 18.07 -12.53
C SER A 65 -3.06 16.89 -12.74
N ASP A 66 -2.30 16.48 -11.71
CA ASP A 66 -1.36 15.35 -11.77
C ASP A 66 -2.09 14.00 -11.79
N TYR A 67 -3.34 13.97 -11.35
CA TYR A 67 -4.19 12.77 -11.26
C TYR A 67 -5.19 12.67 -12.43
N THR A 68 -4.73 13.01 -13.64
CA THR A 68 -5.53 12.87 -14.87
C THR A 68 -4.96 11.79 -15.79
N PRO A 69 -5.78 11.11 -16.62
CA PRO A 69 -5.27 10.18 -17.62
C PRO A 69 -4.26 10.83 -18.57
N ALA A 70 -4.44 12.12 -18.89
CA ALA A 70 -3.51 12.88 -19.72
C ALA A 70 -2.14 13.07 -19.03
N ALA A 71 -2.12 13.39 -17.73
CA ALA A 71 -0.89 13.50 -16.94
C ALA A 71 -0.15 12.16 -16.84
N LEU A 72 -0.87 11.05 -16.62
CA LEU A 72 -0.28 9.71 -16.60
C LEU A 72 0.36 9.35 -17.95
N ARG A 73 -0.35 9.60 -19.06
CA ARG A 73 0.20 9.38 -20.43
C ARG A 73 1.43 10.22 -20.71
N ARG A 74 1.49 11.46 -20.23
CA ARG A 74 2.67 12.33 -20.38
C ARG A 74 3.87 11.79 -19.60
N ARG A 75 3.65 11.25 -18.39
CA ARG A 75 4.70 10.69 -17.54
C ARG A 75 5.26 9.38 -18.10
N GLY A 76 4.40 8.49 -18.60
CA GLY A 76 4.82 7.19 -19.14
C GLY A 76 5.46 7.22 -20.54
N ARG A 77 5.61 8.38 -21.17
CA ARG A 77 6.31 8.55 -22.46
C ARG A 77 7.76 9.02 -22.30
N ARG A 78 8.19 9.30 -21.06
CA ARG A 78 9.55 9.72 -20.73
C ARG A 78 10.32 8.57 -20.11
#